data_AF-A0A1C7DB23-F1
#
_entry.id   AF-A0A1C7DB23-F1
#
_cell.length_a   1.000
_cell.length_b   1.000
_cell.length_c   1.000
_cell.angle_alpha   90.00
_cell.angle_beta   90.00
_cell.angle_gamma   90.00
#
_symmetry.space_group_name_H-M   'P 1'
#
loop_
_entity.id
_entity.type
_entity.pdbx_description
1 polymer ?
#
loop_
_entity_poly.entity_id
_entity_poly.type
_entity_poly.pdbx_seq_one_letter_code
_entity_poly.pdbx_strand_id
1 'polypeptide(L)'
;MFTQLQTPLPVHVLEKGSGMAFAVVDYGVEHDLIWVTALDDGGEIWCVPNPKIRMAANWTIGRAKAEAGDTNLPGGNDKERHTT
;
A
#
# COMPACT_ATOMS: atom_id res chain seq x y z
N MET A 1 -9.60 -16.72 1.73
CA MET A 1 -9.66 -16.63 3.20
C MET A 1 -9.77 -15.16 3.60
N PHE A 2 -10.75 -14.80 4.45
CA PHE A 2 -10.82 -13.47 5.06
C PHE A 2 -10.16 -13.51 6.44
N THR A 3 -9.23 -12.61 6.70
CA THR A 3 -8.52 -12.50 7.98
C THR A 3 -8.65 -11.07 8.50
N GLN A 4 -9.34 -10.90 9.62
CA GLN A 4 -9.38 -9.62 10.33
C GLN A 4 -8.04 -9.38 11.02
N LEU A 5 -7.52 -8.14 10.92
CA LEU A 5 -6.32 -7.75 11.65
C LEU A 5 -6.67 -7.50 13.11
N GLN A 6 -5.80 -7.95 14.01
CA GLN A 6 -5.96 -7.70 15.45
C GLN A 6 -5.84 -6.20 15.78
N THR A 7 -5.06 -5.45 14.99
CA THR A 7 -4.93 -4.01 15.11
C THR A 7 -5.01 -3.39 13.73
N PRO A 8 -5.93 -2.44 13.50
CA PRO A 8 -5.96 -1.70 12.24
C PRO A 8 -4.64 -0.99 11.98
N LEU A 9 -4.14 -1.07 10.75
CA LEU A 9 -2.85 -0.52 10.35
C LEU A 9 -3.05 0.77 9.54
N PRO A 10 -2.37 1.87 9.89
CA PRO A 10 -2.35 3.07 9.06
C PRO A 10 -1.66 2.80 7.72
N VAL A 11 -2.37 3.10 6.64
CA VAL A 11 -1.95 2.83 5.26
C VAL A 11 -2.23 4.04 4.37
N HIS A 12 -1.61 4.03 3.20
CA HIS A 12 -1.86 4.95 2.11
C HIS A 12 -2.18 4.14 0.85
N VAL A 13 -3.34 4.41 0.25
CA VAL A 13 -3.80 3.81 -0.99
C VAL A 13 -3.40 4.73 -2.14
N LEU A 14 -2.68 4.18 -3.11
CA LEU A 14 -2.27 4.93 -4.30
C LEU A 14 -3.50 5.54 -4.98
N GLU A 15 -3.41 6.83 -5.35
CA GLU A 15 -4.47 7.61 -6.01
C GLU A 15 -5.75 7.85 -5.17
N LYS A 16 -5.82 7.36 -3.92
CA LYS A 16 -6.99 7.55 -3.03
C LYS A 16 -6.67 8.24 -1.71
N GLY A 17 -5.44 8.12 -1.22
CA GLY A 17 -5.00 8.78 0.01
C GLY A 17 -4.95 7.85 1.22
N SER A 18 -4.96 8.45 2.41
CA SER A 18 -4.74 7.77 3.69
C SER A 18 -5.96 6.98 4.17
N GLY A 19 -5.71 5.96 4.98
CA GLY A 19 -6.77 5.19 5.64
C GLY A 19 -6.24 4.17 6.65
N MET A 20 -7.16 3.34 7.13
CA MET A 20 -6.90 2.27 8.10
C MET A 20 -7.26 0.92 7.50
N ALA A 21 -6.28 0.05 7.32
CA ALA A 21 -6.52 -1.33 6.93
C ALA A 21 -6.92 -2.15 8.15
N PHE A 22 -7.99 -2.94 8.06
CA PHE A 22 -8.51 -3.72 9.19
C PHE A 22 -8.73 -5.20 8.86
N ALA A 23 -8.57 -5.62 7.61
CA ALA A 23 -8.59 -7.03 7.21
C ALA A 23 -7.79 -7.26 5.93
N VAL A 24 -7.46 -8.52 5.66
CA VAL A 24 -6.92 -9.00 4.40
C VAL A 24 -7.76 -10.15 3.84
N VAL A 25 -7.87 -10.22 2.52
CA VAL A 25 -8.51 -11.31 1.79
C VAL A 25 -7.44 -11.96 0.91
N ASP A 26 -7.18 -13.23 1.20
CA ASP A 26 -6.25 -14.07 0.46
C ASP A 26 -7.04 -15.00 -0.48
N TYR A 27 -6.89 -14.80 -1.79
CA TYR A 27 -7.51 -15.64 -2.83
C TYR A 27 -6.58 -16.78 -3.29
N GLY A 28 -5.38 -16.90 -2.73
CA GLY A 28 -4.37 -17.88 -3.11
C GLY A 28 -3.40 -17.38 -4.18
N VAL A 29 -2.62 -18.32 -4.72
CA VAL A 29 -1.45 -18.08 -5.59
C VAL A 29 -1.73 -17.26 -6.85
N GLU A 30 -2.94 -17.31 -7.41
CA GLU A 30 -3.27 -16.64 -8.68
C GLU A 30 -3.71 -15.17 -8.52
N HIS A 31 -3.74 -14.66 -7.29
CA HIS A 31 -4.31 -13.34 -7.00
C HIS A 31 -3.48 -12.56 -5.99
N ASP A 32 -3.54 -11.24 -6.10
CA ASP A 32 -2.96 -10.35 -5.09
C ASP A 32 -3.62 -10.57 -3.73
N LEU A 33 -2.83 -10.41 -2.66
CA LEU A 33 -3.39 -10.21 -1.33
C LEU A 33 -4.18 -8.90 -1.33
N ILE A 34 -5.47 -8.97 -0.97
CA ILE A 34 -6.37 -7.82 -0.98
C ILE A 34 -6.48 -7.27 0.43
N TRP A 35 -6.31 -5.96 0.58
CA TRP A 35 -6.41 -5.25 1.85
C TRP A 35 -7.74 -4.51 1.94
N VAL A 36 -8.48 -4.73 3.02
CA VAL A 36 -9.73 -4.02 3.30
C VAL A 36 -9.40 -2.79 4.13
N THR A 37 -9.63 -1.61 3.53
CA THR A 37 -9.19 -0.33 4.07
C THR A 37 -10.37 0.63 4.15
N ALA A 38 -10.57 1.25 5.31
CA ALA A 38 -11.44 2.42 5.45
C ALA A 38 -10.61 3.67 5.16
N LEU A 39 -11.02 4.48 4.17
CA LEU A 39 -10.35 5.73 3.83
C LEU A 39 -10.72 6.82 4.83
N ASP A 40 -9.73 7.67 5.15
CA ASP A 40 -9.95 8.79 6.07
C ASP A 40 -10.90 9.83 5.47
N ASP A 41 -10.80 10.05 4.16
CA ASP A 41 -11.70 10.93 3.42
C ASP A 41 -12.98 10.17 3.02
N GLY A 42 -14.14 10.72 3.40
CA GLY A 42 -15.46 10.16 3.09
C GLY A 42 -15.84 8.87 3.84
N GLY A 43 -14.91 8.17 4.48
CA GLY A 43 -15.19 6.94 5.24
C GLY A 43 -15.49 5.71 4.36
N GLU A 44 -15.17 5.78 3.07
CA GLU A 44 -15.40 4.69 2.13
C GLU A 44 -14.55 3.46 2.48
N ILE A 45 -15.11 2.27 2.27
CA ILE A 45 -14.37 1.01 2.45
C ILE A 45 -13.98 0.46 1.08
N TRP A 46 -12.68 0.22 0.89
CA TRP A 46 -12.11 -0.27 -0.37
C TRP A 46 -11.33 -1.57 -0.18
N CYS A 47 -11.42 -2.42 -1.21
CA CYS A 47 -10.59 -3.60 -1.38
C CYS A 47 -9.40 -3.24 -2.28
N VAL A 48 -8.20 -3.21 -1.73
CA VAL A 48 -7.00 -2.69 -2.41
C VAL A 48 -5.98 -3.82 -2.61
N PRO A 49 -5.52 -4.10 -3.83
CA PRO A 49 -4.51 -5.13 -4.06
C PRO A 49 -3.13 -4.69 -3.55
N ASN A 50 -2.29 -5.65 -3.14
CA ASN A 50 -0.99 -5.40 -2.53
C ASN A 50 -0.09 -4.37 -3.29
N PRO A 51 -0.02 -4.35 -4.63
CA PRO A 51 0.77 -3.34 -5.37
C PRO A 51 0.30 -1.89 -5.15
N LYS A 52 -0.96 -1.66 -4.75
CA LYS A 52 -1.59 -0.35 -4.61
C LYS A 52 -1.70 0.18 -3.18
N ILE A 53 -1.16 -0.53 -2.19
CA ILE A 53 -1.21 -0.11 -0.79
C ILE A 53 0.20 0.07 -0.23
N ARG A 54 0.40 1.10 0.60
CA ARG A 54 1.67 1.41 1.27
C ARG A 54 1.41 1.59 2.76
N MET A 55 2.37 1.21 3.59
CA MET A 55 2.34 1.57 5.00
C MET A 55 2.44 3.09 5.17
N ALA A 56 1.73 3.65 6.14
CA ALA A 56 1.92 5.06 6.48
C ALA A 56 3.32 5.31 7.06
N ALA A 57 3.77 6.57 6.97
CA ALA A 57 5.03 7.04 7.56
C ALA A 57 5.07 6.76 9.07
N ASN A 58 6.25 6.44 9.58
CA ASN A 58 6.48 6.18 11.00
C ASN A 58 7.91 6.58 11.38
N TRP A 59 8.02 7.72 12.08
CA TRP A 59 9.29 8.31 12.48
C TRP A 59 10.09 7.45 13.47
N THR A 60 9.40 6.76 14.39
CA THR A 60 10.04 5.91 15.41
C THR A 60 10.84 4.76 14.82
N ILE A 61 10.43 4.26 13.65
CA ILE A 61 11.11 3.18 12.92
C ILE A 61 11.82 3.67 11.64
N GLY A 62 11.98 4.99 11.49
CA GLY A 62 12.67 5.60 10.35
C GLY A 62 11.95 5.47 9.00
N ARG A 63 10.64 5.17 8.98
CA ARG A 63 9.86 5.11 7.75
C ARG A 63 9.43 6.52 7.35
N ALA A 64 10.15 7.11 6.41
CA ALA A 64 9.82 8.43 5.87
C ALA A 64 8.49 8.43 5.10
N LYS A 65 7.85 9.59 5.00
CA LYS A 65 6.71 9.80 4.10
C LYS A 65 7.22 9.68 2.67
N ALA A 66 6.59 8.85 1.85
CA ALA A 66 6.88 8.83 0.42
C ALA A 66 6.52 10.21 -0.16
N GLU A 67 7.50 10.88 -0.76
CA GLU A 67 7.27 12.10 -1.52
C GLU A 67 6.31 11.77 -2.68
N ALA A 68 5.34 12.66 -2.96
CA ALA A 68 4.41 12.50 -4.07
C ALA A 68 5.17 12.68 -5.40
N GLY A 69 5.91 11.65 -5.80
CA GLY A 69 6.83 11.70 -6.94
C GLY A 69 7.83 10.55 -7.03
N ASP A 70 7.89 9.63 -6.05
CA ASP A 70 8.79 8.47 -6.13
C ASP A 70 8.28 7.45 -7.18
N THR A 71 8.68 7.66 -8.43
CA THR A 71 8.54 6.74 -9.57
C THR A 71 9.49 5.54 -9.48
N ASN A 72 10.38 5.50 -8.48
CA ASN A 72 11.38 4.45 -8.29
C ASN A 72 10.96 3.44 -7.22
N LEU A 73 9.81 2.80 -7.43
CA LEU A 73 9.54 1.51 -6.80
C LEU A 73 10.44 0.45 -7.47
N PRO A 74 11.03 -0.51 -6.72
CA PRO A 74 11.85 -1.55 -7.30
C PRO A 74 10.97 -2.40 -8.22
N GLY A 75 11.15 -2.19 -9.52
CA GLY A 75 10.21 -2.52 -10.59
C GLY A 75 10.35 -1.58 -11.81
N GLY A 76 11.00 -0.42 -11.66
CA GLY A 76 11.42 0.44 -12.76
C GLY A 76 12.69 -0.09 -13.46
N ASN A 77 12.63 -0.24 -14.77
CA ASN A 77 13.67 -0.79 -15.66
C ASN A 77 15.12 -0.28 -15.39
N ASP A 78 16.01 -1.20 -15.01
CA ASP A 78 17.47 -1.08 -15.14
C ASP A 78 17.91 -1.24 -16.61
N LYS A 79 17.56 -0.30 -17.50
CA LYS A 79 18.00 -0.37 -18.91
C LYS A 79 18.65 0.86 -19.54
N GLU A 80 18.94 1.93 -18.82
CA GLU A 80 19.61 3.10 -19.44
C GLU A 80 20.68 3.74 -18.54
N ARG A 81 21.63 2.94 -18.05
CA ARG A 81 22.93 3.45 -17.58
C ARG A 81 24.08 2.81 -18.35
N HIS A 82 24.13 3.07 -19.65
CA HIS A 82 25.32 2.88 -20.48
C HIS A 82 25.20 3.71 -21.74
N THR A 83 25.67 4.96 -21.73
CA THR A 83 26.71 5.47 -22.64
C THR A 83 26.98 6.96 -22.39
N THR A 84 28.26 7.24 -22.18
CA THR A 84 29.06 8.44 -22.47
C THR A 84 28.55 9.81 -22.02
#